data_AF-A0A414ZEK2-F1
#
_entry.id   AF-A0A414ZEK2-F1
#
_cell.length_a   1.000
_cell.length_b   1.000
_cell.length_c   1.000
_cell.angle_alpha   90.00
_cell.angle_beta   90.00
_cell.angle_gamma   90.00
#
_symmetry.space_group_name_H-M   'P 1'
#
loop_
_entity.id
_entity.type
_entity.pdbx_description
1 polymer ?
#
loop_
_entity_poly.entity_id
_entity_poly.type
_entity_poly.pdbx_seq_one_letter_code
_entity_poly.pdbx_strand_id
1 'polypeptide(L)'
;MNRKERQEARANRYRELAEKANKQSNEASKLSHSMVEHIPLGQPILVGHHSERAHRSLLDRSWNTLGKSVKLSEKAEYFEQKAAAAENNDAIYLGDDDAVERLEAKLANLEKKQETMKETNKIIRSKKLSEVEKHDKLIELGYSENGVREAFTPNYMGDIGFPSYSITNNGANIRRVKEQLEKAKRMKVAEDKEYKIGNVRIVENYQENRLQLFFPGKPDEDVRTQLKHNGFRWSRFNGCWQSYLKHWQIERAKEIIGG
;
A
#
# COMPACT_ATOMS: atom_id res chain seq x y z
N MET A 1 11.20 -14.34 9.88
CA MET A 1 11.07 -13.26 8.88
C MET A 1 10.07 -12.24 9.39
N ASN A 2 10.53 -11.05 9.73
CA ASN A 2 9.66 -9.97 10.20
C ASN A 2 8.84 -9.38 9.03
N ARG A 3 7.94 -8.44 9.32
CA ARG A 3 7.06 -7.91 8.27
C ARG A 3 7.81 -7.10 7.21
N LYS A 4 8.80 -6.32 7.60
CA LYS A 4 9.58 -5.48 6.69
C LYS A 4 10.32 -6.34 5.67
N GLU A 5 10.96 -7.41 6.14
CA GLU A 5 11.57 -8.42 5.27
C GLU A 5 10.54 -9.07 4.33
N ARG A 6 9.32 -9.39 4.81
CA ARG A 6 8.23 -9.92 3.96
C ARG A 6 7.81 -8.90 2.87
N GLN A 7 7.81 -7.62 3.18
CA GLN A 7 7.47 -6.54 2.24
C GLN A 7 8.57 -6.36 1.20
N GLU A 8 9.84 -6.33 1.62
CA GLU A 8 11.01 -6.26 0.74
C GLU A 8 11.09 -7.47 -0.18
N ALA A 9 10.92 -8.69 0.36
CA ALA A 9 10.90 -9.92 -0.44
C ALA A 9 9.76 -9.90 -1.48
N ARG A 10 8.61 -9.32 -1.13
CA ARG A 10 7.49 -9.16 -2.07
C ARG A 10 7.82 -8.15 -3.17
N ALA A 11 8.44 -7.02 -2.84
CA ALA A 11 8.88 -6.02 -3.81
C ALA A 11 9.93 -6.61 -4.76
N ASN A 12 10.97 -7.27 -4.22
CA ASN A 12 12.00 -7.95 -5.00
C ASN A 12 11.40 -8.95 -5.99
N ARG A 13 10.46 -9.79 -5.52
CA ARG A 13 9.75 -10.74 -6.40
C ARG A 13 9.01 -10.05 -7.55
N TYR A 14 8.38 -8.90 -7.30
CA TYR A 14 7.71 -8.15 -8.37
C TYR A 14 8.74 -7.56 -9.36
N ARG A 15 9.89 -7.06 -8.88
CA ARG A 15 10.97 -6.60 -9.76
C ARG A 15 11.51 -7.73 -10.64
N GLU A 16 11.76 -8.91 -10.09
CA GLU A 16 12.19 -10.08 -10.87
C GLU A 16 11.16 -10.47 -11.95
N LEU A 17 9.86 -10.40 -11.64
CA LEU A 17 8.79 -10.67 -12.61
C LEU A 17 8.73 -9.60 -13.70
N ALA A 18 8.93 -8.33 -13.36
CA ALA A 18 9.01 -7.23 -14.31
C ALA A 18 10.21 -7.39 -15.24
N GLU A 19 11.41 -7.60 -14.69
CA GLU A 19 12.63 -7.82 -15.47
C GLU A 19 12.49 -9.00 -16.43
N LYS A 20 11.90 -10.11 -15.97
CA LYS A 20 11.63 -11.26 -16.83
C LYS A 20 10.68 -10.92 -17.98
N ALA A 21 9.61 -10.18 -17.70
CA ALA A 21 8.66 -9.76 -18.73
C ALA A 21 9.28 -8.76 -19.71
N ASN A 22 10.10 -7.83 -19.25
CA ASN A 22 10.86 -6.89 -20.07
C ASN A 22 11.85 -7.60 -21.00
N LYS A 23 12.61 -8.59 -20.48
CA LYS A 23 13.50 -9.42 -21.32
C LYS A 23 12.73 -10.12 -22.44
N GLN A 24 11.61 -10.75 -22.10
CA GLN A 24 10.75 -11.42 -23.10
C GLN A 24 10.13 -10.45 -24.10
N SER A 25 9.76 -9.25 -23.68
CA SER A 25 9.26 -8.18 -24.55
C SER A 25 10.33 -7.78 -25.58
N ASN A 26 11.54 -7.50 -25.11
CA ASN A 26 12.67 -7.11 -25.96
C ASN A 26 13.05 -8.21 -26.96
N GLU A 27 13.06 -9.48 -26.53
CA GLU A 27 13.28 -10.63 -27.41
C GLU A 27 12.21 -10.74 -28.50
N ALA A 28 10.93 -10.59 -28.14
CA ALA A 28 9.83 -10.64 -29.10
C ALA A 28 9.88 -9.46 -30.09
N SER A 29 10.22 -8.26 -29.63
CA SER A 29 10.39 -7.09 -30.49
C SER A 29 11.53 -7.26 -31.49
N LYS A 30 12.69 -7.76 -31.02
CA LYS A 30 13.85 -8.09 -31.87
C LYS A 30 13.51 -9.17 -32.89
N LEU A 31 12.78 -10.21 -32.48
CA LEU A 31 12.33 -11.28 -33.37
C LEU A 31 11.36 -10.78 -34.44
N SER A 32 10.41 -9.91 -34.08
CA SER A 32 9.49 -9.30 -35.04
C SER A 32 10.25 -8.48 -36.09
N HIS A 33 11.26 -7.71 -35.67
CA HIS A 33 12.11 -6.95 -36.60
C HIS A 33 12.93 -7.86 -37.51
N SER A 34 13.61 -8.88 -36.98
CA SER A 34 14.45 -9.78 -37.78
C SER A 34 13.65 -10.59 -38.80
N MET A 35 12.37 -10.88 -38.53
CA MET A 35 11.49 -11.56 -39.49
C MET A 35 11.30 -10.78 -40.80
N VAL A 36 11.34 -9.44 -40.75
CA VAL A 36 11.04 -8.58 -41.91
C VAL A 36 12.26 -7.80 -42.42
N GLU A 37 13.42 -7.96 -41.78
CA GLU A 37 14.66 -7.24 -42.11
C GLU A 37 15.12 -7.42 -43.56
N HIS A 38 14.81 -8.57 -44.17
CA HIS A 38 15.16 -8.88 -45.56
C HIS A 38 14.17 -8.30 -46.58
N ILE A 39 13.05 -7.71 -46.15
CA ILE A 39 12.06 -7.09 -47.02
C ILE A 39 12.43 -5.61 -47.22
N PRO A 40 12.70 -5.16 -48.46
CA PRO A 40 12.86 -3.73 -48.75
C PRO A 40 11.68 -2.90 -48.24
N LEU A 41 11.99 -1.79 -47.57
CA LEU A 41 10.99 -0.88 -47.04
C LEU A 41 10.09 -0.35 -48.17
N GLY A 42 8.77 -0.43 -47.95
CA GLY A 42 7.77 0.02 -48.92
C GLY A 42 7.47 -0.96 -50.05
N GLN A 43 8.03 -2.18 -50.05
CA GLN A 43 7.68 -3.21 -51.03
C GLN A 43 6.19 -3.58 -50.94
N PRO A 44 5.38 -3.43 -52.01
CA PRO A 44 3.97 -3.82 -51.99
C PRO A 44 3.82 -5.35 -52.02
N ILE A 45 2.69 -5.84 -51.50
CA ILE A 45 2.30 -7.25 -51.65
C ILE A 45 1.92 -7.47 -53.12
N LEU A 46 2.63 -8.38 -53.80
CA LEU A 46 2.36 -8.75 -55.19
C LEU A 46 1.12 -9.66 -55.25
N VAL A 47 -0.06 -9.07 -55.44
CA VAL A 47 -1.34 -9.80 -55.51
C VAL A 47 -1.39 -10.68 -56.78
N GLY A 48 -1.76 -11.95 -56.62
CA GLY A 48 -1.83 -12.94 -57.70
C GLY A 48 -0.50 -13.63 -58.03
N HIS A 49 0.59 -13.26 -57.38
CA HIS A 49 1.90 -13.89 -57.56
C HIS A 49 2.08 -15.10 -56.62
N HIS A 50 2.86 -16.11 -57.03
CA HIS A 50 3.09 -17.31 -56.22
C HIS A 50 3.68 -17.05 -54.82
N SER A 51 4.36 -15.92 -54.60
CA SER A 51 4.93 -15.51 -53.31
C SER A 51 3.96 -14.75 -52.39
N GLU A 52 2.76 -14.39 -52.87
CA GLU A 52 1.77 -13.59 -52.14
C GLU A 52 1.45 -14.19 -50.76
N ARG A 53 1.14 -15.48 -50.74
CA ARG A 53 0.75 -16.20 -49.51
C ARG A 53 1.88 -16.19 -48.47
N ALA A 54 3.12 -16.40 -48.92
CA ALA A 54 4.28 -16.41 -48.04
C ALA A 54 4.55 -15.00 -47.47
N HIS A 55 4.46 -13.97 -48.31
CA HIS A 55 4.65 -12.58 -47.88
C HIS A 55 3.60 -12.15 -46.85
N ARG A 56 2.31 -12.40 -47.10
CA ARG A 56 1.23 -12.13 -46.13
C ARG A 56 1.45 -12.85 -44.80
N SER A 57 1.73 -14.16 -44.85
CA SER A 57 1.96 -14.96 -43.65
C SER A 57 3.17 -14.48 -42.83
N LEU A 58 4.23 -14.01 -43.50
CA LEU A 58 5.40 -13.44 -42.81
C LEU A 58 5.06 -12.13 -42.10
N LEU A 59 4.37 -11.20 -42.76
CA LEU A 59 3.91 -9.95 -42.16
C LEU A 59 2.97 -10.20 -40.98
N ASP A 60 2.01 -11.13 -41.14
CA ASP A 60 1.10 -11.51 -40.05
C ASP A 60 1.85 -12.09 -38.85
N ARG A 61 2.85 -12.94 -39.07
CA ARG A 61 3.68 -13.48 -37.98
C ARG A 61 4.49 -12.40 -37.28
N SER A 62 5.11 -11.48 -38.03
CA SER A 62 5.85 -10.36 -37.44
C SER A 62 4.92 -9.46 -36.63
N TRP A 63 3.76 -9.10 -37.18
CA TRP A 63 2.74 -8.29 -36.50
C TRP A 63 2.24 -8.94 -35.20
N ASN A 64 1.91 -10.23 -35.24
CA ASN A 64 1.49 -10.96 -34.05
C ASN A 64 2.60 -11.06 -33.00
N THR A 65 3.86 -11.19 -33.42
CA THR A 65 5.03 -11.22 -32.53
C THR A 65 5.26 -9.86 -31.87
N LEU A 66 5.09 -8.77 -32.62
CA LEU A 66 5.11 -7.41 -32.08
C LEU A 66 3.96 -7.18 -31.09
N GLY A 67 2.74 -7.62 -31.42
CA GLY A 67 1.61 -7.58 -30.49
C GLY A 67 1.88 -8.34 -29.19
N LYS A 68 2.64 -9.44 -29.25
CA LYS A 68 3.11 -10.17 -28.07
C LYS A 68 4.13 -9.36 -27.26
N SER A 69 5.07 -8.64 -27.89
CA SER A 69 6.02 -7.79 -27.16
C SER A 69 5.31 -6.68 -26.40
N VAL A 70 4.32 -6.02 -27.02
CA VAL A 70 3.52 -4.97 -26.35
C VAL A 70 2.85 -5.51 -25.09
N LYS A 71 2.15 -6.64 -25.17
CA LYS A 71 1.51 -7.28 -23.99
C LYS A 71 2.50 -7.65 -22.89
N LEU A 72 3.72 -8.05 -23.26
CA LEU A 72 4.79 -8.37 -22.30
C LEU A 72 5.35 -7.10 -21.65
N SER A 73 5.44 -6.01 -22.40
CA SER A 73 5.82 -4.69 -21.89
C SER A 73 4.81 -4.16 -20.88
N GLU A 74 3.51 -4.19 -21.21
CA GLU A 74 2.43 -3.83 -20.28
C GLU A 74 2.46 -4.66 -18.99
N LYS A 75 2.73 -5.97 -19.13
CA LYS A 75 2.89 -6.87 -18.00
C LYS A 75 4.10 -6.51 -17.14
N ALA A 76 5.20 -6.08 -17.73
CA ALA A 76 6.38 -5.63 -16.99
C ALA A 76 6.07 -4.37 -16.20
N GLU A 77 5.49 -3.35 -16.85
CA GLU A 77 5.07 -2.10 -16.22
C GLU A 77 4.10 -2.36 -15.05
N TYR A 78 3.13 -3.26 -15.25
CA TYR A 78 2.22 -3.69 -14.17
C TYR A 78 2.98 -4.19 -12.94
N PHE A 79 4.02 -5.01 -13.12
CA PHE A 79 4.80 -5.53 -11.99
C PHE A 79 5.74 -4.47 -11.40
N GLU A 80 6.28 -3.55 -12.19
CA GLU A 80 7.04 -2.39 -11.69
C GLU A 80 6.17 -1.52 -10.79
N GLN A 81 4.96 -1.19 -11.23
CA GLN A 81 3.98 -0.45 -10.42
C GLN A 81 3.65 -1.22 -9.13
N LYS A 82 3.54 -2.55 -9.16
CA LYS A 82 3.32 -3.37 -7.95
C LYS A 82 4.53 -3.41 -7.03
N ALA A 83 5.75 -3.40 -7.56
CA ALA A 83 6.98 -3.30 -6.77
C ALA A 83 7.05 -1.95 -6.07
N ALA A 84 6.87 -0.85 -6.81
CA ALA A 84 6.86 0.51 -6.27
C ALA A 84 5.76 0.69 -5.21
N ALA A 85 4.55 0.16 -5.43
CA ALA A 85 3.48 0.20 -4.44
C ALA A 85 3.79 -0.63 -3.18
N ALA A 86 4.56 -1.71 -3.30
CA ALA A 86 4.99 -2.51 -2.16
C ALA A 86 6.09 -1.79 -1.36
N GLU A 87 7.01 -1.10 -2.01
CA GLU A 87 8.09 -0.32 -1.37
C GLU A 87 7.56 0.93 -0.67
N ASN A 88 6.72 1.70 -1.35
CA ASN A 88 6.19 2.97 -0.86
C ASN A 88 5.00 2.82 0.10
N ASN A 89 4.72 1.60 0.57
CA ASN A 89 3.64 1.38 1.52
C ASN A 89 4.08 1.85 2.92
N ASP A 90 3.75 3.10 3.23
CA ASP A 90 4.00 3.76 4.51
C ASP A 90 2.87 3.52 5.54
N ALA A 91 1.98 2.54 5.32
CA ALA A 91 0.99 2.20 6.32
C ALA A 91 1.66 1.64 7.59
N ILE A 92 1.29 2.19 8.75
CA ILE A 92 1.75 1.71 10.05
C ILE A 92 0.76 0.67 10.56
N TYR A 93 1.23 -0.54 10.81
CA TYR A 93 0.41 -1.58 11.41
C TYR A 93 0.92 -1.93 12.79
N LEU A 94 0.02 -2.35 13.67
CA LEU A 94 0.34 -2.60 15.08
C LEU A 94 1.33 -3.76 15.33
N GLY A 95 1.44 -4.70 14.39
CA GLY A 95 2.37 -5.84 14.50
C GLY A 95 3.69 -5.61 13.78
N ASP A 96 4.03 -4.35 13.47
CA ASP A 96 5.32 -3.98 12.89
C ASP A 96 6.30 -3.71 14.05
N ASP A 97 7.56 -4.13 13.90
CA ASP A 97 8.56 -4.01 14.97
C ASP A 97 8.78 -2.54 15.41
N ASP A 98 8.67 -1.62 14.44
CA ASP A 98 8.83 -0.17 14.55
C ASP A 98 7.49 0.59 14.72
N ALA A 99 6.37 -0.12 14.94
CA ALA A 99 5.04 0.49 14.99
C ALA A 99 4.93 1.60 16.04
N VAL A 100 5.51 1.38 17.23
CA VAL A 100 5.50 2.33 18.35
C VAL A 100 6.23 3.62 17.95
N GLU A 101 7.44 3.50 17.43
CA GLU A 101 8.29 4.64 17.02
C GLU A 101 7.61 5.48 15.93
N ARG A 102 7.05 4.81 14.91
CA ARG A 102 6.36 5.49 13.81
C ARG A 102 5.06 6.16 14.25
N LEU A 103 4.33 5.56 15.20
CA LEU A 103 3.13 6.17 15.80
C LEU A 103 3.49 7.37 16.68
N GLU A 104 4.60 7.34 17.42
CA GLU A 104 5.10 8.47 18.21
C GLU A 104 5.52 9.64 17.31
N ALA A 105 6.29 9.38 16.25
CA ALA A 105 6.66 10.40 15.27
C ALA A 105 5.43 11.02 14.59
N LYS A 106 4.45 10.17 14.22
CA LYS A 106 3.18 10.64 13.64
C LYS A 106 2.39 11.49 14.63
N LEU A 107 2.35 11.10 15.90
CA LEU A 107 1.67 11.85 16.95
C LEU A 107 2.31 13.23 17.13
N ALA A 108 3.64 13.29 17.26
CA ALA A 108 4.38 14.54 17.40
C ALA A 108 4.13 15.49 16.23
N ASN A 109 4.13 14.98 15.00
CA ASN A 109 3.81 15.77 13.80
C ASN A 109 2.37 16.32 13.82
N LEU A 110 1.40 15.51 14.23
CA LEU A 110 0.00 15.95 14.34
C LEU A 110 -0.18 17.00 15.44
N GLU A 111 0.48 16.84 16.58
CA GLU A 111 0.46 17.78 17.70
C GLU A 111 1.11 19.11 17.31
N LYS A 112 2.31 19.09 16.71
CA LYS A 112 2.95 20.28 16.16
C LYS A 112 2.04 20.99 15.16
N LYS A 113 1.42 20.25 14.24
CA LYS A 113 0.46 20.82 13.28
C LYS A 113 -0.76 21.44 13.98
N GLN A 114 -1.24 20.84 15.06
CA GLN A 114 -2.36 21.39 15.82
C GLN A 114 -2.01 22.73 16.46
N GLU A 115 -0.83 22.81 17.06
CA GLU A 115 -0.33 24.03 17.70
C GLU A 115 -0.09 25.14 16.69
N THR A 116 0.59 24.85 15.58
CA THR A 116 0.79 25.84 14.51
C THR A 116 -0.54 26.36 13.97
N MET A 117 -1.52 25.48 13.68
CA MET A 117 -2.83 25.92 13.21
C MET A 117 -3.56 26.82 14.22
N LYS A 118 -3.47 26.51 15.52
CA LYS A 118 -4.10 27.30 16.57
C LYS A 118 -3.43 28.67 16.75
N GLU A 119 -2.11 28.71 16.81
CA GLU A 119 -1.36 29.97 16.95
C GLU A 119 -1.52 30.85 15.70
N THR A 120 -1.46 30.29 14.50
CA THR A 120 -1.75 31.03 13.25
C THR A 120 -3.14 31.66 13.30
N ASN A 121 -4.18 30.90 13.67
CA ASN A 121 -5.54 31.45 13.77
C ASN A 121 -5.68 32.51 14.86
N LYS A 122 -4.97 32.38 15.97
CA LYS A 122 -4.94 33.36 17.06
C LYS A 122 -4.30 34.67 16.62
N ILE A 123 -3.22 34.61 15.83
CA ILE A 123 -2.58 35.81 15.24
C ILE A 123 -3.55 36.48 14.26
N ILE A 124 -4.08 35.73 13.28
CA ILE A 124 -4.97 36.24 12.24
C ILE A 124 -6.22 36.91 12.83
N ARG A 125 -6.85 36.27 13.82
CA ARG A 125 -8.09 36.75 14.45
C ARG A 125 -7.87 37.81 15.52
N SER A 126 -6.62 38.15 15.86
CA SER A 126 -6.34 39.18 16.85
C SER A 126 -6.80 40.55 16.36
N LYS A 127 -7.64 41.21 17.16
CA LYS A 127 -8.08 42.60 16.94
C LYS A 127 -7.06 43.63 17.42
N LYS A 128 -6.05 43.20 18.18
CA LYS A 128 -5.04 44.08 18.80
C LYS A 128 -3.83 44.31 17.90
N LEU A 129 -3.69 43.54 16.83
CA LEU A 129 -2.55 43.60 15.92
C LEU A 129 -3.00 44.23 14.60
N SER A 130 -2.19 45.14 14.08
CA SER A 130 -2.28 45.61 12.70
C SER A 130 -1.95 44.48 11.72
N GLU A 131 -2.31 44.63 10.45
CA GLU A 131 -1.99 43.60 9.45
C GLU A 131 -0.49 43.40 9.28
N VAL A 132 0.30 44.48 9.32
CA VAL A 132 1.77 44.41 9.25
C VAL A 132 2.32 43.59 10.41
N GLU A 133 1.88 43.86 11.65
CA GLU A 133 2.30 43.09 12.82
C GLU A 133 1.86 41.62 12.78
N LYS A 134 0.74 41.30 12.13
CA LYS A 134 0.31 39.91 11.93
C LYS A 134 1.23 39.20 10.93
N HIS A 135 1.63 39.88 9.86
CA HIS A 135 2.56 39.34 8.88
C HIS A 135 3.91 39.02 9.53
N ASP A 136 4.47 39.97 10.29
CA ASP A 136 5.76 39.79 10.98
C ASP A 136 5.72 38.59 11.94
N LYS A 137 4.64 38.44 12.72
CA LYS A 137 4.46 37.31 13.64
C LYS A 137 4.32 35.96 12.94
N LEU A 138 3.70 35.93 11.75
CA LEU A 138 3.63 34.69 10.98
C LEU A 138 4.99 34.32 10.37
N ILE A 139 5.78 35.31 9.96
CA ILE A 139 7.18 35.08 9.52
C ILE A 139 8.01 34.52 10.69
N GLU A 140 7.88 35.09 11.89
CA GLU A 140 8.52 34.59 13.10
C GLU A 140 8.08 33.15 13.46
N LEU A 141 6.80 32.81 13.21
CA LEU A 141 6.27 31.46 13.35
C LEU A 141 6.80 30.48 12.28
N GLY A 142 7.58 30.96 11.31
CA GLY A 142 8.27 30.17 10.29
C GLY A 142 7.57 30.12 8.93
N TYR A 143 6.62 31.02 8.66
CA TYR A 143 6.02 31.12 7.33
C TYR A 143 6.94 31.85 6.35
N SER A 144 6.94 31.42 5.09
CA SER A 144 7.49 32.22 4.00
C SER A 144 6.57 33.39 3.68
N GLU A 145 7.08 34.44 3.01
CA GLU A 145 6.25 35.57 2.58
C GLU A 145 5.03 35.13 1.76
N ASN A 146 5.19 34.12 0.88
CA ASN A 146 4.08 33.53 0.14
C ASN A 146 3.11 32.79 1.07
N GLY A 147 3.61 32.04 2.05
CA GLY A 147 2.78 31.35 3.04
C GLY A 147 1.95 32.31 3.90
N VAL A 148 2.47 33.50 4.21
CA VAL A 148 1.71 34.55 4.88
C VAL A 148 0.57 35.04 3.99
N ARG A 149 0.85 35.35 2.71
CA ARG A 149 -0.20 35.78 1.75
C ARG A 149 -1.30 34.72 1.60
N GLU A 150 -0.93 33.45 1.53
CA GLU A 150 -1.89 32.33 1.49
C GLU A 150 -2.74 32.25 2.76
N ALA A 151 -2.14 32.44 3.94
CA ALA A 151 -2.87 32.42 5.20
C ALA A 151 -3.94 33.52 5.29
N PHE A 152 -3.74 34.65 4.60
CA PHE A 152 -4.71 35.75 4.48
C PHE A 152 -5.70 35.60 3.32
N THR A 153 -5.49 34.62 2.43
CA THR A 153 -6.40 34.35 1.31
C THR A 153 -7.63 33.60 1.82
N PRO A 154 -8.85 34.13 1.63
CA PRO A 154 -10.06 33.43 2.06
C PRO A 154 -10.23 32.09 1.34
N ASN A 155 -10.70 31.08 2.06
CA ASN A 155 -11.13 29.82 1.44
C ASN A 155 -12.45 30.00 0.66
N TYR A 156 -12.95 28.92 0.03
CA TYR A 156 -14.22 28.96 -0.70
C TYR A 156 -15.43 29.39 0.15
N MET A 157 -15.38 29.24 1.48
CA MET A 157 -16.41 29.67 2.43
C MET A 157 -16.17 31.09 2.99
N GLY A 158 -15.09 31.76 2.57
CA GLY A 158 -14.70 33.09 3.04
C GLY A 158 -13.90 33.11 4.35
N ASP A 159 -13.55 31.96 4.92
CA ASP A 159 -12.72 31.92 6.13
C ASP A 159 -11.25 32.20 5.79
N ILE A 160 -10.60 33.03 6.62
CA ILE A 160 -9.17 33.31 6.55
C ILE A 160 -8.43 32.49 7.61
N GLY A 161 -7.23 32.02 7.27
CA GLY A 161 -6.44 31.11 8.08
C GLY A 161 -6.93 29.66 8.00
N PHE A 162 -6.72 28.89 9.08
CA PHE A 162 -7.17 27.50 9.12
C PHE A 162 -8.66 27.41 9.49
N PRO A 163 -9.49 26.73 8.69
CA PRO A 163 -10.90 26.56 9.02
C PRO A 163 -11.09 25.66 10.24
N SER A 164 -12.22 25.83 10.95
CA SER A 164 -12.52 25.14 12.21
C SER A 164 -12.54 23.61 12.06
N TYR A 165 -13.04 23.10 10.94
CA TYR A 165 -13.08 21.67 10.66
C TYR A 165 -11.68 21.06 10.53
N SER A 166 -10.69 21.79 10.00
CA SER A 166 -9.31 21.29 9.88
C SER A 166 -8.68 21.04 11.23
N ILE A 167 -8.88 21.95 12.19
CA ILE A 167 -8.42 21.83 13.57
C ILE A 167 -9.13 20.68 14.29
N THR A 168 -10.44 20.56 14.08
CA THR A 168 -11.26 19.50 14.70
C THR A 168 -10.87 18.11 14.18
N ASN A 169 -10.71 17.98 12.87
CA ASN A 169 -10.30 16.74 12.20
C ASN A 169 -8.89 16.32 12.63
N ASN A 170 -7.95 17.26 12.75
CA ASN A 170 -6.62 16.97 13.24
C ASN A 170 -6.64 16.53 14.72
N GLY A 171 -7.45 17.18 15.56
CA GLY A 171 -7.68 16.75 16.95
C GLY A 171 -8.27 15.34 17.08
N ALA A 172 -9.21 14.98 16.20
CA ALA A 172 -9.73 13.61 16.13
C ALA A 172 -8.65 12.60 15.72
N ASN A 173 -7.79 12.95 14.77
CA ASN A 173 -6.66 12.12 14.38
C ASN A 173 -5.64 11.93 15.51
N ILE A 174 -5.32 12.99 16.27
CA ILE A 174 -4.45 12.91 17.45
C ILE A 174 -4.99 11.87 18.44
N ARG A 175 -6.28 11.95 18.80
CA ARG A 175 -6.92 10.98 19.72
C ARG A 175 -6.82 9.55 19.19
N ARG A 176 -7.16 9.34 17.92
CA ARG A 176 -7.08 8.03 17.26
C ARG A 176 -5.66 7.47 17.26
N VAL A 177 -4.64 8.29 16.99
CA VAL A 177 -3.24 7.85 16.98
C VAL A 177 -2.76 7.54 18.39
N LYS A 178 -3.17 8.31 19.41
CA LYS A 178 -2.89 7.98 20.83
C LYS A 178 -3.48 6.62 21.22
N GLU A 179 -4.75 6.35 20.86
CA GLU A 179 -5.37 5.04 21.09
C GLU A 179 -4.63 3.89 20.38
N GLN A 180 -4.18 4.12 19.15
CA GLN A 180 -3.37 3.15 18.40
C GLN A 180 -2.01 2.91 19.06
N LEU A 181 -1.35 3.97 19.53
CA LEU A 181 -0.04 3.90 20.21
C LEU A 181 -0.14 3.11 21.51
N GLU A 182 -1.14 3.40 22.34
CA GLU A 182 -1.39 2.67 23.58
C GLU A 182 -1.63 1.18 23.30
N LYS A 183 -2.40 0.88 22.24
CA LYS A 183 -2.60 -0.50 21.83
C LYS A 183 -1.29 -1.16 21.38
N ALA A 184 -0.47 -0.48 20.57
CA ALA A 184 0.82 -1.00 20.12
C ALA A 184 1.74 -1.30 21.32
N LYS A 185 1.83 -0.38 22.28
CA LYS A 185 2.62 -0.55 23.51
C LYS A 185 2.16 -1.75 24.33
N ARG A 186 0.85 -1.89 24.56
CA ARG A 186 0.29 -3.05 25.28
C ARG A 186 0.58 -4.37 24.57
N MET A 187 0.48 -4.40 23.24
CA MET A 187 0.73 -5.61 22.46
C MET A 187 2.21 -6.02 22.46
N LYS A 188 3.13 -5.05 22.44
CA LYS A 188 4.57 -5.30 22.49
C LYS A 188 5.02 -5.92 23.82
N VAL A 189 4.34 -5.61 24.92
CA VAL A 189 4.63 -6.15 26.26
C VAL A 189 3.88 -7.46 26.54
N ALA A 190 2.74 -7.69 25.88
CA ALA A 190 1.94 -8.89 26.10
C ALA A 190 2.66 -10.15 25.59
N GLU A 191 2.61 -11.20 26.42
CA GLU A 191 3.12 -12.52 26.06
C GLU A 191 2.10 -13.28 25.21
N ASP A 192 2.64 -14.07 24.27
CA ASP A 192 1.84 -14.94 23.42
C ASP A 192 1.16 -16.02 24.26
N LYS A 193 -0.11 -16.29 23.93
CA LYS A 193 -0.89 -17.35 24.60
C LYS A 193 -1.10 -18.50 23.64
N GLU A 194 -0.84 -19.71 24.09
CA GLU A 194 -1.03 -20.91 23.31
C GLU A 194 -1.93 -21.92 24.05
N TYR A 195 -2.91 -22.45 23.33
CA TYR A 195 -3.82 -23.49 23.82
C TYR A 195 -4.34 -24.34 22.67
N LYS A 196 -5.03 -25.44 22.99
CA LYS A 196 -5.61 -26.35 22.00
C LYS A 196 -7.13 -26.39 22.12
N ILE A 197 -7.80 -26.49 20.99
CA ILE A 197 -9.23 -26.82 20.90
C ILE A 197 -9.32 -28.06 20.01
N GLY A 198 -9.72 -29.19 20.60
CA GLY A 198 -9.60 -30.49 19.94
C GLY A 198 -8.15 -30.74 19.48
N ASN A 199 -7.97 -31.00 18.19
CA ASN A 199 -6.65 -31.22 17.57
C ASN A 199 -6.03 -29.94 16.97
N VAL A 200 -6.68 -28.78 17.10
CA VAL A 200 -6.20 -27.52 16.53
C VAL A 200 -5.44 -26.74 17.60
N ARG A 201 -4.21 -26.35 17.27
CA ARG A 201 -3.36 -25.53 18.14
C ARG A 201 -3.58 -24.06 17.81
N ILE A 202 -3.94 -23.27 18.82
CA ILE A 202 -4.29 -21.86 18.71
C ILE A 202 -3.21 -21.04 19.39
N VAL A 203 -2.69 -20.04 18.67
CA VAL A 203 -1.73 -19.07 19.20
C VAL A 203 -2.31 -17.67 19.06
N GLU A 204 -2.53 -17.02 20.18
CA GLU A 204 -2.76 -15.57 20.26
C GLU A 204 -1.40 -14.88 20.24
N ASN A 205 -0.93 -14.54 19.05
CA ASN A 205 0.35 -13.88 18.84
C ASN A 205 0.17 -12.36 18.96
N TYR A 206 0.56 -11.82 20.11
CA TYR A 206 0.42 -10.40 20.41
C TYR A 206 1.47 -9.57 19.67
N GLN A 207 2.66 -10.12 19.45
CA GLN A 207 3.75 -9.43 18.73
C GLN A 207 3.40 -9.17 17.25
N GLU A 208 2.84 -10.14 16.54
CA GLU A 208 2.38 -9.98 15.15
C GLU A 208 0.94 -9.44 15.03
N ASN A 209 0.23 -9.25 16.15
CA ASN A 209 -1.21 -8.94 16.18
C ASN A 209 -2.04 -9.97 15.37
N ARG A 210 -1.78 -11.26 15.60
CA ARG A 210 -2.40 -12.38 14.87
C ARG A 210 -3.04 -13.39 15.82
N LEU A 211 -4.22 -13.85 15.45
CA LEU A 211 -4.76 -15.11 15.94
C LEU A 211 -4.42 -16.20 14.93
N GLN A 212 -3.67 -17.22 15.34
CA GLN A 212 -3.14 -18.27 14.45
C GLN A 212 -3.72 -19.62 14.82
N LEU A 213 -4.23 -20.34 13.81
CA LEU A 213 -4.88 -21.65 13.94
C LEU A 213 -4.08 -22.69 13.14
N PHE A 214 -3.42 -23.58 13.87
CA PHE A 214 -2.60 -24.66 13.33
C PHE A 214 -3.39 -25.95 13.36
N PHE A 215 -3.86 -26.34 12.18
CA PHE A 215 -4.54 -27.62 11.97
C PHE A 215 -3.48 -28.71 11.68
N PRO A 216 -3.70 -29.96 12.11
CA PRO A 216 -2.76 -31.06 11.89
C PRO A 216 -2.62 -31.44 10.41
N GLY A 217 -3.63 -31.11 9.60
CA GLY A 217 -3.65 -31.30 8.16
C GLY A 217 -4.52 -30.25 7.48
N LYS A 218 -4.76 -30.43 6.19
CA LYS A 218 -5.66 -29.56 5.42
C LYS A 218 -7.09 -29.71 5.98
N PRO A 219 -7.71 -28.66 6.55
CA PRO A 219 -9.08 -28.75 7.05
C PRO A 219 -10.05 -29.03 5.91
N ASP A 220 -11.22 -29.58 6.24
CA ASP A 220 -12.28 -29.86 5.27
C ASP A 220 -12.78 -28.58 4.57
N GLU A 221 -13.41 -28.75 3.42
CA GLU A 221 -13.80 -27.63 2.57
C GLU A 221 -14.75 -26.65 3.26
N ASP A 222 -15.71 -27.16 4.02
CA ASP A 222 -16.67 -26.35 4.77
C ASP A 222 -15.98 -25.49 5.83
N VAL A 223 -15.08 -26.08 6.61
CA VAL A 223 -14.25 -25.36 7.60
C VAL A 223 -13.42 -24.28 6.92
N ARG A 224 -12.77 -24.59 5.80
CA ARG A 224 -11.99 -23.59 5.04
C ARG A 224 -12.89 -22.45 4.51
N THR A 225 -14.12 -22.76 4.12
CA THR A 225 -15.09 -21.78 3.64
C THR A 225 -15.55 -20.87 4.77
N GLN A 226 -15.90 -21.43 5.93
CA GLN A 226 -16.25 -20.67 7.14
C GLN A 226 -15.09 -19.79 7.61
N LEU A 227 -13.86 -20.31 7.63
CA LEU A 227 -12.65 -19.54 7.96
C LEU A 227 -12.50 -18.34 7.02
N LYS A 228 -12.61 -18.56 5.71
CA LYS A 228 -12.50 -17.48 4.71
C LYS A 228 -13.60 -16.44 4.86
N HIS A 229 -14.82 -16.86 5.12
CA HIS A 229 -15.97 -15.99 5.34
C HIS A 229 -15.78 -15.12 6.60
N ASN A 230 -15.18 -15.69 7.65
CA ASN A 230 -14.94 -15.02 8.93
C ASN A 230 -13.65 -14.18 9.00
N GLY A 231 -12.95 -14.03 7.87
CA GLY A 231 -11.77 -13.16 7.77
C GLY A 231 -10.44 -13.86 8.07
N PHE A 232 -10.42 -15.18 8.27
CA PHE A 232 -9.18 -15.95 8.33
C PHE A 232 -8.60 -16.14 6.92
N ARG A 233 -7.27 -16.10 6.84
CA ARG A 233 -6.50 -16.29 5.61
C ARG A 233 -5.35 -17.26 5.87
N TRP A 234 -5.11 -18.16 4.92
CA TRP A 234 -3.97 -19.06 4.98
C TRP A 234 -2.65 -18.29 4.82
N SER A 235 -1.75 -18.45 5.78
CA SER A 235 -0.38 -17.95 5.74
C SER A 235 0.55 -19.04 5.28
N ARG A 236 1.15 -18.87 4.09
CA ARG A 236 2.19 -19.81 3.61
C ARG A 236 3.45 -19.76 4.45
N PHE A 237 3.78 -18.59 5.02
CA PHE A 237 4.97 -18.39 5.85
C PHE A 237 4.84 -19.07 7.22
N ASN A 238 3.67 -18.93 7.85
CA ASN A 238 3.44 -19.47 9.19
C ASN A 238 2.82 -20.88 9.15
N GLY A 239 2.43 -21.38 7.97
CA GLY A 239 1.81 -22.70 7.82
C GLY A 239 0.48 -22.85 8.57
N CYS A 240 -0.28 -21.75 8.73
CA CYS A 240 -1.51 -21.73 9.51
C CYS A 240 -2.58 -20.81 8.93
N TRP A 241 -3.83 -20.99 9.36
CA TRP A 241 -4.88 -20.01 9.14
C TRP A 241 -4.76 -18.90 10.16
N GLN A 242 -4.82 -17.63 9.74
CA GLN A 242 -4.68 -16.52 10.68
C GLN A 242 -5.63 -15.35 10.36
N SER A 243 -5.99 -14.60 11.40
CA SER A 243 -6.73 -13.34 11.33
C SER A 243 -6.08 -12.29 12.24
N TYR A 244 -6.59 -11.06 12.28
CA TYR A 244 -6.16 -10.08 13.27
C TYR A 244 -6.58 -10.50 14.67
N LEU A 245 -5.71 -10.29 15.66
CA LEU A 245 -6.03 -10.59 17.05
C LEU A 245 -7.12 -9.63 17.56
N LYS A 246 -8.32 -10.18 17.73
CA LYS A 246 -9.49 -9.49 18.24
C LYS A 246 -10.28 -10.47 19.11
N HIS A 247 -10.91 -9.97 20.17
CA HIS A 247 -11.68 -10.80 21.08
C HIS A 247 -12.77 -11.63 20.37
N TRP A 248 -13.59 -11.00 19.53
CA TRP A 248 -14.62 -11.68 18.72
C TRP A 248 -14.06 -12.68 17.69
N GLN A 249 -12.80 -12.53 17.26
CA GLN A 249 -12.16 -13.51 16.37
C GLN A 249 -11.74 -14.77 17.13
N ILE A 250 -11.39 -14.65 18.41
CA ILE A 250 -11.12 -15.78 19.30
C ILE A 250 -12.40 -16.60 19.46
N GLU A 251 -13.53 -15.94 19.76
CA GLU A 251 -14.81 -16.63 19.91
C GLU A 251 -15.25 -17.32 18.61
N ARG A 252 -15.13 -16.66 17.45
CA ARG A 252 -15.40 -17.28 16.15
C ARG A 252 -14.52 -18.47 15.84
N ALA A 253 -13.24 -18.43 16.22
CA ALA A 253 -12.36 -19.58 16.04
C ALA A 253 -12.84 -20.78 16.87
N LYS A 254 -13.29 -20.54 18.11
CA LYS A 254 -13.88 -21.58 18.97
C LYS A 254 -15.14 -22.17 18.34
N GLU A 255 -16.03 -21.35 17.79
CA GLU A 255 -17.26 -21.80 17.13
C GLU A 255 -16.96 -22.67 15.90
N ILE A 256 -16.01 -22.27 15.05
CA ILE A 256 -15.66 -23.00 13.81
C ILE A 256 -14.94 -24.32 14.10
N ILE A 257 -14.14 -24.38 15.16
CA ILE A 257 -13.34 -25.57 15.50
C ILE A 257 -14.11 -26.53 16.42
N GLY A 258 -14.94 -25.98 17.30
CA GLY A 258 -15.69 -26.72 18.31
C GLY A 258 -17.09 -27.17 17.89
N GLY A 259 -17.62 -26.62 16.79
CA GLY A 259 -18.84 -27.10 16.13
C GLY A 259 -18.55 -28.21 15.14
#